data_AF-A0A960YVW9-F1
#
_entry.id   AF-A0A960YVW9-F1
#
_cell.length_a   1.000
_cell.length_b   1.000
_cell.length_c   1.000
_cell.angle_alpha   90.00
_cell.angle_beta   90.00
_cell.angle_gamma   90.00
#
_symmetry.space_group_name_H-M   'P 1'
#
loop_
_entity.id
_entity.type
_entity.pdbx_description
1 polymer ?
#
loop_
_entity_poly.entity_id
_entity_poly.type
_entity_poly.pdbx_seq_one_letter_code
_entity_poly.pdbx_strand_id
1 'polypeptide(L)'
;MLLSQNGFSKMNEKFLVNSIYRFLSISTVPSLVKCVNSKIKDVEFTKSAQYYCWLFQENPKFQNFINNEELDPEFTLGYLYFCFGKHISKGAEADVAMKVSAEYFNSKTSLKLLERFSLIDIDVNLSLILISKLDEIDFQYFSLNNDLSEFFERALEELEKQTFKNYFIHNLIIYNHIIALFKRYSNSCFYNSFMKFYKKDFEMIQEAITIYNHVDEITQEQMIDIQHQRNTCLEILIKELRNKNDALEIVDVLFTKGFFADEQEKKLVEYYLSFVNHS
;
A
#
# COMPACT_ATOMS: atom_id res chain seq x y z
N MET A 1 0.25 47.37 28.15
CA MET A 1 -0.71 46.91 27.12
C MET A 1 0.08 46.07 26.12
N LEU A 2 0.26 44.79 26.42
CA LEU A 2 1.05 43.84 25.64
C LEU A 2 0.11 43.12 24.68
N LEU A 3 0.03 43.57 23.43
CA LEU A 3 -0.53 42.75 22.36
C LEU A 3 0.52 41.71 21.97
N SER A 4 0.15 40.45 22.15
CA SER A 4 1.01 39.29 22.05
C SER A 4 1.58 39.11 20.64
N GLN A 5 2.91 38.96 20.56
CA GLN A 5 3.66 38.62 19.34
C GLN A 5 3.27 37.26 18.72
N ASN A 6 2.39 36.49 19.37
CA ASN A 6 1.89 35.21 18.89
C ASN A 6 0.70 35.31 17.91
N GLY A 7 0.08 36.49 17.76
CA GLY A 7 -1.03 36.69 16.81
C GLY A 7 -0.58 36.95 15.37
N PHE A 8 0.57 37.60 15.19
CA PHE A 8 1.09 38.00 13.87
C PHE A 8 1.69 36.84 13.08
N SER A 9 2.34 35.86 13.71
CA SER A 9 2.90 34.70 12.99
C SER A 9 1.80 33.78 12.46
N LYS A 10 0.76 33.51 13.27
CA LYS A 10 -0.39 32.70 12.86
C LYS A 10 -1.26 33.36 11.78
N MET A 11 -1.37 34.69 11.78
CA MET A 11 -2.07 35.41 10.69
C MET A 11 -1.30 35.32 9.37
N ASN A 12 0.02 35.45 9.40
CA ASN A 12 0.86 35.34 8.20
C ASN A 12 0.83 33.94 7.59
N GLU A 13 0.93 32.88 8.41
CA GLU A 13 0.82 31.50 7.92
C GLU A 13 -0.55 31.21 7.30
N LYS A 14 -1.63 31.63 7.97
CA LYS A 14 -3.00 31.43 7.47
C LYS A 14 -3.27 32.21 6.17
N PHE A 15 -2.72 33.42 6.04
CA PHE A 15 -2.84 34.21 4.83
C PHE A 15 -2.01 33.63 3.67
N LEU A 16 -0.81 33.12 3.95
CA LEU A 16 0.05 32.47 2.96
C LEU A 16 -0.59 31.18 2.42
N VAL A 17 -1.10 30.32 3.31
CA VAL A 17 -1.82 29.09 2.94
C VAL A 17 -3.06 29.41 2.10
N ASN A 18 -3.83 30.44 2.45
CA ASN A 18 -5.01 30.86 1.68
C ASN A 18 -4.65 31.42 0.29
N SER A 19 -3.57 32.19 0.19
CA SER A 19 -3.11 32.78 -1.07
C SER A 19 -2.61 31.70 -2.04
N ILE A 20 -1.92 30.70 -1.49
CA ILE A 20 -1.35 29.59 -2.24
C ILE A 20 -2.42 28.57 -2.62
N TYR A 21 -3.34 28.27 -1.72
CA TYR A 21 -4.55 27.51 -2.06
C TYR A 21 -5.32 28.20 -3.20
N ARG A 22 -5.46 29.53 -3.15
CA ARG A 22 -6.13 30.29 -4.21
C ARG A 22 -5.38 30.22 -5.55
N PHE A 23 -4.06 30.41 -5.55
CA PHE A 23 -3.23 30.24 -6.76
C PHE A 23 -3.32 28.82 -7.35
N LEU A 24 -3.23 27.81 -6.48
CA LEU A 24 -3.31 26.40 -6.87
C LEU A 24 -4.73 26.00 -7.30
N SER A 25 -5.77 26.64 -6.76
CA SER A 25 -7.17 26.40 -7.16
C SER A 25 -7.47 26.91 -8.58
N ILE A 26 -6.80 27.99 -9.02
CA ILE A 26 -7.01 28.62 -10.33
C ILE A 26 -6.17 27.96 -11.44
N SER A 27 -5.03 27.35 -11.08
CA SER A 27 -4.10 26.72 -12.05
C SER A 27 -4.61 25.38 -12.57
N THR A 28 -4.56 25.07 -13.86
CA THR A 28 -4.93 23.72 -14.35
C THR A 28 -3.81 22.70 -14.06
N VAL A 29 -4.15 21.40 -13.97
CA VAL A 29 -3.13 20.34 -13.79
C VAL A 29 -2.03 20.41 -14.86
N PRO A 30 -2.33 20.55 -16.17
CA PRO A 30 -1.28 20.71 -17.18
C PRO A 30 -0.38 21.93 -16.95
N SER A 31 -0.93 23.04 -16.44
CA SER A 31 -0.13 24.24 -16.12
C SER A 31 0.83 23.97 -14.97
N LEU A 32 0.39 23.22 -13.95
CA LEU A 32 1.21 22.83 -12.81
C LEU A 32 2.35 21.89 -13.26
N VAL A 33 2.05 20.89 -14.09
CA VAL A 33 3.05 19.96 -14.64
C VAL A 33 4.11 20.72 -15.42
N LYS A 34 3.69 21.60 -16.34
CA LYS A 34 4.62 22.43 -17.11
C LYS A 34 5.51 23.30 -16.22
N CYS A 35 4.92 23.91 -15.18
CA CYS A 35 5.65 24.74 -14.23
C CYS A 35 6.74 23.92 -13.51
N VAL A 36 6.37 22.77 -12.94
CA VAL A 36 7.29 21.91 -12.19
C VAL A 36 8.39 21.37 -13.07
N ASN A 37 8.05 20.79 -14.23
CA ASN A 37 9.05 20.23 -15.14
C ASN A 37 10.03 21.32 -15.62
N SER A 38 9.57 22.55 -15.87
CA SER A 38 10.47 23.65 -16.29
C SER A 38 11.45 24.11 -15.22
N LYS A 39 11.18 23.79 -13.94
CA LYS A 39 11.93 24.28 -12.78
C LYS A 39 12.52 23.18 -11.91
N ILE A 40 12.50 21.92 -12.35
CA ILE A 40 12.90 20.79 -11.52
C ILE A 40 14.34 20.88 -10.99
N LYS A 41 15.25 21.51 -11.76
CA LYS A 41 16.65 21.75 -11.38
C LYS A 41 16.83 22.84 -10.31
N ASP A 42 15.81 23.65 -10.04
CA ASP A 42 15.80 24.63 -8.96
C ASP A 42 15.41 23.92 -7.66
N VAL A 43 16.41 23.64 -6.82
CA VAL A 43 16.26 22.88 -5.57
C VAL A 43 15.29 23.55 -4.60
N GLU A 44 15.32 24.89 -4.49
CA GLU A 44 14.47 25.63 -3.55
C GLU A 44 13.01 25.65 -4.03
N PHE A 45 12.82 25.81 -5.34
CA PHE A 45 11.50 25.66 -5.94
C PHE A 45 10.95 24.25 -5.74
N THR A 46 11.74 23.21 -6.04
CA THR A 46 11.32 21.80 -5.93
C THR A 46 10.93 21.44 -4.50
N LYS A 47 11.74 21.81 -3.49
CA LYS A 47 11.39 21.62 -2.07
C LYS A 47 10.10 22.31 -1.69
N SER A 48 9.91 23.55 -2.14
CA SER A 48 8.69 24.32 -1.87
C SER A 48 7.47 23.67 -2.52
N ALA A 49 7.59 23.24 -3.78
CA ALA A 49 6.52 22.58 -4.52
C ALA A 49 6.13 21.24 -3.85
N GLN A 50 7.10 20.43 -3.42
CA GLN A 50 6.85 19.19 -2.67
C GLN A 50 6.12 19.48 -1.35
N TYR A 51 6.52 20.51 -0.62
CA TYR A 51 5.84 20.92 0.60
C TYR A 51 4.38 21.32 0.36
N TYR A 52 4.08 22.05 -0.73
CA TYR A 52 2.69 22.37 -1.06
C TYR A 52 1.88 21.16 -1.49
N CYS A 53 2.47 20.24 -2.26
CA CYS A 53 1.81 18.99 -2.61
C CYS A 53 1.41 18.21 -1.36
N TRP A 54 2.32 18.15 -0.37
CA TRP A 54 2.07 17.51 0.92
C TRP A 54 0.93 18.19 1.70
N LEU A 55 0.92 19.53 1.77
CA LEU A 55 -0.15 20.27 2.45
C LEU A 55 -1.55 20.02 1.85
N PHE A 56 -1.62 19.69 0.55
CA PHE A 56 -2.86 19.48 -0.18
C PHE A 56 -3.01 18.03 -0.71
N GLN A 57 -2.34 17.06 -0.10
CA GLN A 57 -2.31 15.66 -0.56
C GLN A 57 -3.69 14.98 -0.63
N GLU A 58 -4.64 15.42 0.20
CA GLU A 58 -6.02 14.93 0.20
C GLU A 58 -6.90 15.58 -0.89
N ASN A 59 -6.38 16.57 -1.61
CA ASN A 59 -7.15 17.26 -2.64
C ASN A 59 -7.06 16.48 -3.97
N PRO A 60 -8.20 16.09 -4.58
CA PRO A 60 -8.22 15.29 -5.82
C PRO A 60 -7.42 15.90 -6.97
N LYS A 61 -7.32 17.24 -7.03
CA LYS A 61 -6.52 17.93 -8.03
C LYS A 61 -5.03 17.65 -7.90
N PHE A 62 -4.53 17.56 -6.66
CA PHE A 62 -3.13 17.27 -6.39
C PHE A 62 -2.81 15.79 -6.59
N GLN A 63 -3.76 14.91 -6.28
CA GLN A 63 -3.66 13.50 -6.65
C GLN A 63 -3.59 13.34 -8.17
N ASN A 64 -4.43 14.06 -8.93
CA ASN A 64 -4.35 14.07 -10.39
C ASN A 64 -3.05 14.70 -10.93
N PHE A 65 -2.50 15.68 -10.23
CA PHE A 65 -1.22 16.29 -10.58
C PHE A 65 -0.05 15.34 -10.36
N ILE A 66 0.05 14.71 -9.19
CA ILE A 66 1.16 13.83 -8.84
C ILE A 66 1.16 12.54 -9.67
N ASN A 67 -0.02 12.11 -10.11
CA ASN A 67 -0.21 10.95 -10.98
C ASN A 67 -0.27 11.30 -12.48
N ASN A 68 0.13 12.51 -12.86
CA ASN A 68 0.09 12.91 -14.26
C ASN A 68 1.23 12.24 -15.05
N GLU A 69 0.89 11.64 -16.20
CA GLU A 69 1.84 10.91 -17.03
C GLU A 69 3.00 11.79 -17.55
N GLU A 70 2.80 13.09 -17.71
CA GLU A 70 3.84 14.04 -18.16
C GLU A 70 4.71 14.58 -17.02
N LEU A 71 4.34 14.35 -15.75
CA LEU A 71 5.12 14.85 -14.61
C LEU A 71 6.47 14.14 -14.51
N ASP A 72 7.54 14.89 -14.31
CA ASP A 72 8.88 14.34 -14.26
C ASP A 72 9.06 13.32 -13.11
N PRO A 73 9.57 12.09 -13.39
CA PRO A 73 9.78 11.06 -12.37
C PRO A 73 10.69 11.48 -11.21
N GLU A 74 11.69 12.34 -11.44
CA GLU A 74 12.58 12.81 -10.38
C GLU A 74 11.81 13.66 -9.36
N PHE A 75 10.85 14.45 -9.81
CA PHE A 75 9.98 15.22 -8.91
C PHE A 75 9.08 14.28 -8.11
N THR A 76 8.47 13.29 -8.76
CA THR A 76 7.58 12.32 -8.11
C THR A 76 8.32 11.48 -7.07
N LEU A 77 9.51 10.97 -7.40
CA LEU A 77 10.36 10.23 -6.46
C LEU A 77 10.78 11.12 -5.28
N GLY A 78 11.20 12.35 -5.57
CA GLY A 78 11.55 13.33 -4.53
C GLY A 78 10.36 13.66 -3.62
N TYR A 79 9.14 13.75 -4.18
CA TYR A 79 7.92 13.95 -3.42
C TYR A 79 7.62 12.76 -2.50
N LEU A 80 7.80 11.53 -2.96
CA LEU A 80 7.63 10.34 -2.11
C LEU A 80 8.58 10.36 -0.90
N TYR A 81 9.87 10.64 -1.13
CA TYR A 81 10.84 10.74 -0.03
C TYR A 81 10.56 11.92 0.90
N PHE A 82 10.03 13.02 0.34
CA PHE A 82 9.56 14.15 1.14
C PHE A 82 8.41 13.73 2.07
N CYS A 83 7.39 13.05 1.55
CA CYS A 83 6.28 12.51 2.34
C CYS A 83 6.78 11.57 3.44
N PHE A 84 7.67 10.64 3.08
CA PHE A 84 8.29 9.70 4.01
C PHE A 84 8.96 10.44 5.17
N GLY A 85 9.83 11.40 4.87
CA GLY A 85 10.49 12.22 5.89
C GLY A 85 9.50 13.00 6.76
N LYS A 86 8.38 13.46 6.19
CA LYS A 86 7.31 14.13 6.97
C LYS A 86 6.60 13.18 7.92
N HIS A 87 6.28 11.96 7.51
CA HIS A 87 5.67 10.97 8.38
C HIS A 87 6.61 10.54 9.52
N ILE A 88 7.88 10.26 9.22
CA ILE A 88 8.91 9.97 10.23
C ILE A 88 9.02 11.13 11.24
N SER A 89 9.04 12.38 10.77
CA SER A 89 9.12 13.54 11.66
C SER A 89 7.91 13.71 12.59
N LYS A 90 6.78 13.08 12.24
CA LYS A 90 5.56 13.03 13.06
C LYS A 90 5.52 11.81 13.99
N GLY A 91 6.56 10.99 14.01
CA GLY A 91 6.68 9.82 14.88
C GLY A 91 6.14 8.51 14.29
N ALA A 92 5.90 8.44 12.98
CA ALA A 92 5.55 7.17 12.34
C ALA A 92 6.78 6.24 12.25
N GLU A 93 6.54 4.93 12.38
CA GLU A 93 7.53 3.91 12.05
C GLU A 93 7.84 3.93 10.54
N ALA A 94 9.01 3.44 10.13
CA ALA A 94 9.51 3.63 8.77
C ALA A 94 8.69 2.88 7.71
N ASP A 95 8.31 1.65 7.99
CA ASP A 95 7.42 0.84 7.15
C ASP A 95 6.04 1.49 6.99
N VAL A 96 5.45 1.98 8.09
CA VAL A 96 4.18 2.71 8.09
C VAL A 96 4.29 4.01 7.29
N ALA A 97 5.34 4.80 7.53
CA ALA A 97 5.59 6.06 6.85
C ALA A 97 5.73 5.88 5.33
N MET A 98 6.46 4.84 4.90
CA MET A 98 6.67 4.56 3.49
C MET A 98 5.37 4.09 2.82
N LYS A 99 4.63 3.20 3.50
CA LYS A 99 3.33 2.71 3.01
C LYS A 99 2.34 3.85 2.78
N VAL A 100 2.15 4.72 3.78
CA VAL A 100 1.22 5.86 3.68
C VAL A 100 1.67 6.85 2.61
N SER A 101 2.97 7.09 2.48
CA SER A 101 3.51 8.00 1.45
C SER A 101 3.17 7.54 0.03
N ALA A 102 3.13 6.24 -0.21
CA ALA A 102 2.82 5.66 -1.51
C ALA A 102 1.32 5.52 -1.80
N GLU A 103 0.43 5.75 -0.83
CA GLU A 103 -1.02 5.68 -1.04
C GLU A 103 -1.53 6.69 -2.09
N TYR A 104 -0.80 7.78 -2.27
CA TYR A 104 -1.14 8.81 -3.24
C TYR A 104 -0.80 8.45 -4.69
N PHE A 105 -0.13 7.33 -4.94
CA PHE A 105 0.29 6.91 -6.28
C PHE A 105 -0.59 5.81 -6.85
N ASN A 106 -0.94 5.96 -8.13
CA ASN A 106 -1.64 4.97 -8.91
C ASN A 106 -0.66 4.00 -9.60
N SER A 107 -1.21 2.90 -10.13
CA SER A 107 -0.47 1.84 -10.83
C SER A 107 0.49 2.40 -11.90
N LYS A 108 -0.01 3.25 -12.80
CA LYS A 108 0.81 3.86 -13.87
C LYS A 108 1.99 4.69 -13.36
N THR A 109 1.78 5.48 -12.31
CA THR A 109 2.84 6.30 -11.71
C THR A 109 3.89 5.43 -11.04
N SER A 110 3.45 4.40 -10.32
CA SER A 110 4.35 3.40 -9.74
C SER A 110 5.15 2.65 -10.80
N LEU A 111 4.50 2.23 -11.90
CA LEU A 111 5.18 1.61 -13.04
C LEU A 111 6.25 2.54 -13.62
N LYS A 112 5.89 3.79 -13.90
CA LYS A 112 6.82 4.80 -14.43
C LYS A 112 8.06 4.97 -13.55
N LEU A 113 7.89 4.98 -12.23
CA LEU A 113 9.01 5.05 -11.29
C LEU A 113 9.89 3.79 -11.35
N LEU A 114 9.26 2.61 -11.36
CA LEU A 114 9.96 1.32 -11.43
C LEU A 114 10.72 1.10 -12.74
N GLU A 115 10.23 1.65 -13.86
CA GLU A 115 10.93 1.58 -15.16
C GLU A 115 12.08 2.59 -15.24
N ARG A 116 11.90 3.77 -14.64
CA ARG A 116 12.87 4.86 -14.74
C ARG A 116 14.08 4.63 -13.84
N PHE A 117 13.84 4.13 -12.64
CA PHE A 117 14.85 3.92 -11.63
C PHE A 117 15.02 2.42 -11.45
N SER A 118 16.24 1.90 -11.67
CA SER A 118 16.50 0.47 -11.54
C SER A 118 16.06 -0.02 -10.16
N LEU A 119 15.43 -1.20 -10.11
CA LEU A 119 15.10 -1.90 -8.85
C LEU A 119 16.31 -2.04 -7.92
N ILE A 120 17.52 -2.07 -8.50
CA ILE A 120 18.78 -2.19 -7.77
C ILE A 120 19.19 -0.85 -7.13
N ASP A 121 18.87 0.27 -7.79
CA ASP A 121 19.26 1.63 -7.39
C ASP A 121 18.29 2.24 -6.36
N ILE A 122 17.09 1.66 -6.22
CA ILE A 122 16.10 2.06 -5.23
C ILE A 122 16.13 1.13 -4.02
N ASP A 123 15.80 1.67 -2.85
CA ASP A 123 15.53 0.90 -1.63
C ASP A 123 14.51 -0.24 -1.87
N VAL A 124 14.80 -1.44 -1.34
CA VAL A 124 13.96 -2.64 -1.54
C VAL A 124 12.54 -2.45 -1.01
N ASN A 125 12.35 -1.77 0.12
CA ASN A 125 11.00 -1.52 0.65
C ASN A 125 10.20 -0.63 -0.29
N LEU A 126 10.83 0.42 -0.82
CA LEU A 126 10.18 1.30 -1.79
C LEU A 126 9.81 0.52 -3.07
N SER A 127 10.72 -0.30 -3.58
CA SER A 127 10.44 -1.15 -4.75
C SER A 127 9.26 -2.11 -4.49
N LEU A 128 9.21 -2.78 -3.34
CA LEU A 128 8.08 -3.64 -2.98
C LEU A 128 6.77 -2.87 -2.88
N ILE A 129 6.79 -1.68 -2.26
CA ILE A 129 5.62 -0.82 -2.15
C ILE A 129 5.11 -0.40 -3.53
N LEU A 130 6.00 0.03 -4.43
CA LEU A 130 5.62 0.42 -5.80
C LEU A 130 5.08 -0.77 -6.59
N ILE A 131 5.70 -1.96 -6.48
CA ILE A 131 5.20 -3.20 -7.10
C ILE A 131 3.80 -3.52 -6.58
N SER A 132 3.55 -3.29 -5.29
CA SER A 132 2.25 -3.54 -4.68
C SER A 132 1.12 -2.60 -5.15
N LYS A 133 1.48 -1.49 -5.80
CA LYS A 133 0.54 -0.55 -6.41
C LYS A 133 0.22 -0.90 -7.86
N LEU A 134 0.96 -1.83 -8.46
CA LEU A 134 0.72 -2.26 -9.83
C LEU A 134 -0.56 -3.10 -9.90
N ASP A 135 -1.46 -2.71 -10.78
CA ASP A 135 -2.55 -3.57 -11.20
C ASP A 135 -2.03 -4.77 -12.00
N GLU A 136 -2.92 -5.70 -12.34
CA GLU A 136 -2.54 -6.93 -13.01
C GLU A 136 -1.89 -6.69 -14.39
N ILE A 137 -2.37 -5.69 -15.14
CA ILE A 137 -1.89 -5.39 -16.49
C ILE A 137 -0.49 -4.78 -16.41
N ASP A 138 -0.33 -3.76 -15.57
CA ASP A 138 0.94 -3.06 -15.40
C ASP A 138 2.01 -3.99 -14.78
N PHE A 139 1.62 -4.88 -13.85
CA PHE A 139 2.55 -5.88 -13.30
C PHE A 139 2.98 -6.91 -14.34
N GLN A 140 2.05 -7.43 -15.15
CA GLN A 140 2.41 -8.35 -16.23
C GLN A 140 3.37 -7.69 -17.22
N TYR A 141 3.11 -6.45 -17.60
CA TYR A 141 4.00 -5.67 -18.46
C TYR A 141 5.38 -5.49 -17.82
N PHE A 142 5.43 -5.03 -16.57
CA PHE A 142 6.68 -4.81 -15.83
C PHE A 142 7.51 -6.10 -15.71
N SER A 143 6.88 -7.21 -15.30
CA SER A 143 7.53 -8.51 -15.11
C SER A 143 7.93 -9.21 -16.42
N LEU A 144 7.32 -8.87 -17.56
CA LEU A 144 7.78 -9.35 -18.87
C LEU A 144 9.10 -8.70 -19.28
N ASN A 145 9.27 -7.41 -18.96
CA ASN A 145 10.42 -6.62 -19.36
C ASN A 145 11.57 -6.64 -18.35
N ASN A 146 11.33 -7.10 -17.12
CA ASN A 146 12.32 -7.14 -16.05
C ASN A 146 12.35 -8.53 -15.40
N ASP A 147 13.56 -9.08 -15.20
CA ASP A 147 13.71 -10.29 -14.40
C ASP A 147 13.58 -9.94 -12.91
N LEU A 148 12.45 -10.30 -12.32
CA LEU A 148 12.17 -10.00 -10.92
C LEU A 148 12.77 -11.04 -9.97
N SER A 149 13.31 -12.16 -10.47
CA SER A 149 13.83 -13.23 -9.62
C SER A 149 14.99 -12.75 -8.76
N GLU A 150 15.98 -12.06 -9.34
CA GLU A 150 17.13 -11.49 -8.62
C GLU A 150 16.69 -10.42 -7.61
N PHE A 151 15.73 -9.57 -7.97
CA PHE A 151 15.17 -8.57 -7.04
C PHE A 151 14.52 -9.23 -5.82
N PHE A 152 13.68 -10.25 -6.03
CA PHE A 152 13.02 -10.91 -4.91
C PHE A 152 13.98 -11.79 -4.09
N GLU A 153 15.02 -12.37 -4.69
CA GLU A 153 16.12 -13.02 -3.95
C GLU A 153 16.83 -12.00 -3.04
N ARG A 154 17.19 -10.83 -3.57
CA ARG A 154 17.77 -9.75 -2.77
C ARG A 154 16.81 -9.26 -1.68
N ALA A 155 15.52 -9.14 -1.99
CA ALA A 155 14.53 -8.71 -1.02
C ALA A 155 14.36 -9.70 0.14
N LEU A 156 14.47 -11.00 -0.13
CA LEU A 156 14.48 -12.05 0.88
C LEU A 156 15.70 -11.99 1.80
N GLU A 157 16.84 -11.51 1.30
CA GLU A 157 18.09 -11.38 2.05
C GLU A 157 18.16 -10.08 2.87
N GLU A 158 17.70 -8.96 2.30
CA GLU A 158 17.84 -7.63 2.92
C GLU A 158 16.75 -7.30 3.93
N LEU A 159 15.55 -7.87 3.78
CA LEU A 159 14.42 -7.56 4.66
C LEU A 159 14.33 -8.54 5.83
N GLU A 160 13.99 -8.00 7.00
CA GLU A 160 13.63 -8.84 8.14
C GLU A 160 12.47 -9.75 7.77
N LYS A 161 12.58 -11.04 8.14
CA LYS A 161 11.59 -12.06 7.79
C LYS A 161 10.15 -11.66 8.14
N GLN A 162 9.98 -10.99 9.29
CA GLN A 162 8.67 -10.53 9.74
C GLN A 162 8.12 -9.38 8.87
N THR A 163 8.97 -8.44 8.47
CA THR A 163 8.59 -7.33 7.57
C THR A 163 8.15 -7.86 6.22
N PHE A 164 8.92 -8.78 5.65
CA PHE A 164 8.60 -9.40 4.36
C PHE A 164 7.30 -10.23 4.44
N LYS A 165 7.13 -11.00 5.52
CA LYS A 165 5.87 -11.70 5.83
C LYS A 165 4.68 -10.75 5.92
N ASN A 166 4.81 -9.64 6.66
CA ASN A 166 3.74 -8.65 6.83
C ASN A 166 3.33 -8.04 5.49
N TYR A 167 4.29 -7.75 4.60
CA TYR A 167 3.98 -7.28 3.24
C TYR A 167 3.09 -8.28 2.48
N PHE A 168 3.35 -9.59 2.56
CA PHE A 168 2.52 -10.58 1.86
C PHE A 168 1.14 -10.77 2.46
N ILE A 169 1.06 -10.85 3.78
CA ILE A 169 -0.20 -11.06 4.47
C ILE A 169 -1.14 -9.87 4.26
N HIS A 170 -0.59 -8.65 4.31
CA HIS A 170 -1.37 -7.41 4.30
C HIS A 170 -1.48 -6.79 2.91
N ASN A 171 -0.87 -7.41 1.90
CA ASN A 171 -0.94 -6.95 0.52
C ASN A 171 -1.07 -8.14 -0.45
N LEU A 172 -2.29 -8.62 -0.59
CA LEU A 172 -2.64 -9.75 -1.46
C LEU A 172 -2.29 -9.52 -2.95
N ILE A 173 -2.11 -8.27 -3.37
CA ILE A 173 -1.62 -7.94 -4.72
C ILE A 173 -0.20 -8.51 -4.91
N ILE A 174 0.69 -8.31 -3.93
CA ILE A 174 2.05 -8.85 -3.98
C ILE A 174 2.02 -10.40 -3.96
N TYR A 175 1.14 -10.99 -3.17
CA TYR A 175 0.97 -12.45 -3.16
C TYR A 175 0.60 -13.00 -4.55
N ASN A 176 -0.39 -12.39 -5.21
CA ASN A 176 -0.80 -12.77 -6.57
C ASN A 176 0.35 -12.60 -7.58
N HIS A 177 1.09 -11.50 -7.47
CA HIS A 177 2.26 -11.21 -8.28
C HIS A 177 3.35 -12.27 -8.12
N ILE A 178 3.62 -12.72 -6.89
CA ILE A 178 4.58 -13.80 -6.62
C ILE A 178 4.10 -15.16 -7.15
N ILE A 179 2.80 -15.48 -7.03
CA ILE A 179 2.26 -16.69 -7.65
C ILE A 179 2.46 -16.67 -9.16
N ALA A 180 2.20 -15.52 -9.80
CA ALA A 180 2.43 -15.37 -11.24
C ALA A 180 3.91 -15.59 -11.59
N LEU A 181 4.83 -15.10 -10.76
CA LEU A 181 6.27 -15.36 -10.91
C LEU A 181 6.59 -16.85 -10.70
N PHE A 182 6.06 -17.52 -9.68
CA PHE A 182 6.32 -18.95 -9.47
C PHE A 182 5.84 -19.83 -10.62
N LYS A 183 4.71 -19.50 -11.25
CA LYS A 183 4.27 -20.19 -12.46
C LYS A 183 5.28 -20.07 -13.61
N ARG A 184 5.97 -18.93 -13.69
CA ARG A 184 6.98 -18.65 -14.72
C ARG A 184 8.37 -19.19 -14.38
N TYR A 185 8.71 -19.24 -13.09
CA TYR A 185 10.04 -19.57 -12.57
C TYR A 185 10.04 -20.81 -11.65
N SER A 186 9.18 -21.80 -11.93
CA SER A 186 8.94 -22.96 -11.05
C SER A 186 10.18 -23.83 -10.74
N ASN A 187 11.24 -23.71 -11.54
CA ASN A 187 12.53 -24.40 -11.34
C ASN A 187 13.69 -23.46 -10.95
N SER A 188 13.40 -22.21 -10.58
CA SER A 188 14.41 -21.23 -10.19
C SER A 188 14.96 -21.47 -8.78
N CYS A 189 16.20 -21.02 -8.53
CA CYS A 189 16.75 -20.93 -7.17
C CYS A 189 15.85 -20.09 -6.26
N PHE A 190 15.33 -18.98 -6.78
CA PHE A 190 14.34 -18.13 -6.12
C PHE A 190 13.15 -18.93 -5.57
N TYR A 191 12.45 -19.69 -6.40
CA TYR A 191 11.30 -20.49 -5.96
C TYR A 191 11.66 -21.44 -4.82
N ASN A 192 12.78 -22.15 -4.94
CA ASN A 192 13.23 -23.10 -3.94
C ASN A 192 13.60 -22.42 -2.61
N SER A 193 14.36 -21.32 -2.68
CA SER A 193 14.74 -20.51 -1.52
C SER A 193 13.51 -19.92 -0.85
N PHE A 194 12.58 -19.37 -1.64
CA PHE A 194 11.35 -18.80 -1.14
C PHE A 194 10.50 -19.83 -0.40
N MET A 195 10.21 -20.97 -1.03
CA MET A 195 9.39 -22.03 -0.42
C MET A 195 10.07 -22.62 0.81
N LYS A 196 11.40 -22.67 0.87
CA LYS A 196 12.10 -23.09 2.09
C LYS A 196 11.79 -22.20 3.29
N PHE A 197 11.61 -20.89 3.10
CA PHE A 197 11.41 -19.94 4.20
C PHE A 197 9.96 -19.60 4.51
N TYR A 198 9.09 -19.57 3.50
CA TYR A 198 7.73 -19.02 3.57
C TYR A 198 6.63 -20.01 3.15
N LYS A 199 6.94 -21.30 2.94
CA LYS A 199 5.93 -22.31 2.58
C LYS A 199 4.71 -22.30 3.51
N LYS A 200 4.94 -22.25 4.83
CA LYS A 200 3.83 -22.23 5.81
C LYS A 200 2.94 -21.00 5.63
N ASP A 201 3.55 -19.82 5.45
CA ASP A 201 2.81 -18.57 5.25
C ASP A 201 2.03 -18.60 3.92
N PHE A 202 2.60 -19.21 2.88
CA PHE A 202 1.92 -19.40 1.58
C PHE A 202 0.72 -20.34 1.67
N GLU A 203 0.89 -21.48 2.34
CA GLU A 203 -0.18 -22.44 2.60
C GLU A 203 -1.31 -21.80 3.41
N MET A 204 -0.98 -20.99 4.41
CA MET A 204 -1.94 -20.23 5.22
C MET A 204 -2.73 -19.20 4.40
N ILE A 205 -2.08 -18.41 3.53
CA ILE A 205 -2.79 -17.47 2.65
C ILE A 205 -3.70 -18.22 1.67
N GLN A 206 -3.23 -19.34 1.10
CA GLN A 206 -4.03 -20.16 0.20
C GLN A 206 -5.26 -20.75 0.93
N GLU A 207 -5.07 -21.21 2.16
CA GLU A 207 -6.15 -21.70 3.01
C GLU A 207 -7.18 -20.60 3.33
N ALA A 208 -6.73 -19.38 3.64
CA ALA A 208 -7.61 -18.22 3.84
C ALA A 208 -8.47 -17.94 2.60
N ILE A 209 -7.88 -18.02 1.40
CA ILE A 209 -8.60 -17.84 0.14
C ILE A 209 -9.63 -18.97 -0.07
N THR A 210 -9.28 -20.21 0.24
CA THR A 210 -10.21 -21.35 0.16
C THR A 210 -11.40 -21.17 1.10
N ILE A 211 -11.15 -20.76 2.35
CA ILE A 211 -12.22 -20.49 3.33
C ILE A 211 -13.12 -19.36 2.84
N TYR A 212 -12.54 -18.26 2.36
CA TYR A 212 -13.30 -17.14 1.80
C TYR A 212 -14.29 -17.61 0.72
N ASN A 213 -13.80 -18.35 -0.27
CA ASN A 213 -14.62 -18.80 -1.39
C ASN A 213 -15.71 -19.78 -0.92
N HIS A 214 -15.37 -20.68 0.01
CA HIS A 214 -16.34 -21.64 0.55
C HIS A 214 -17.48 -20.95 1.31
N VAL A 215 -17.17 -19.94 2.13
CA VAL A 215 -18.19 -19.17 2.85
C VAL A 215 -19.07 -18.39 1.87
N ASP A 216 -18.47 -17.76 0.85
CA ASP A 216 -19.22 -17.03 -0.18
C ASP A 216 -20.19 -17.94 -0.93
N GLU A 217 -19.73 -19.11 -1.40
CA GLU A 217 -20.56 -20.12 -2.08
C GLU A 217 -21.77 -20.55 -1.24
N ILE A 218 -21.56 -20.92 0.03
CA ILE A 218 -22.65 -21.33 0.93
C ILE A 218 -23.69 -20.21 1.09
N THR A 219 -23.24 -18.96 1.18
CA THR A 219 -24.12 -17.82 1.46
C THR A 219 -24.94 -17.40 0.23
N GLN A 220 -24.40 -17.59 -0.97
CA GLN A 220 -25.12 -17.38 -2.23
C GLN A 220 -26.21 -18.44 -2.46
N GLU A 221 -25.97 -19.69 -2.06
CA GLU A 221 -26.95 -20.78 -2.21
C GLU A 221 -28.18 -20.62 -1.29
N GLN A 222 -28.05 -19.92 -0.16
CA GLN A 222 -29.09 -19.94 0.89
C GLN A 222 -30.22 -18.91 0.74
N MET A 223 -30.16 -17.93 -0.18
CA MET A 223 -31.21 -16.90 -0.40
C MET A 223 -31.83 -16.31 0.89
N ILE A 224 -31.00 -15.91 1.86
CA ILE A 224 -31.42 -15.36 3.15
C ILE A 224 -31.46 -13.81 3.07
N ASP A 225 -32.26 -13.15 3.93
CA ASP A 225 -32.22 -11.69 4.14
C ASP A 225 -30.80 -11.20 4.50
N ILE A 226 -30.40 -10.02 4.01
CA ILE A 226 -29.01 -9.52 3.99
C ILE A 226 -28.35 -9.54 5.38
N GLN A 227 -29.12 -9.23 6.42
CA GLN A 227 -28.60 -9.16 7.79
C GLN A 227 -28.48 -10.53 8.46
N HIS A 228 -29.34 -11.49 8.10
CA HIS A 228 -29.20 -12.88 8.53
C HIS A 228 -28.09 -13.60 7.76
N GLN A 229 -27.86 -13.26 6.49
CA GLN A 229 -26.72 -13.77 5.72
C GLN A 229 -25.39 -13.48 6.42
N ARG A 230 -25.21 -12.26 6.93
CA ARG A 230 -23.93 -11.85 7.53
C ARG A 230 -23.59 -12.63 8.80
N ASN A 231 -24.56 -12.82 9.69
CA ASN A 231 -24.34 -13.62 10.91
C ASN A 231 -24.01 -15.08 10.56
N THR A 232 -24.70 -15.66 9.58
CA THR A 232 -24.41 -17.01 9.08
C THR A 232 -22.99 -17.10 8.49
N CYS A 233 -22.54 -16.10 7.72
CA CYS A 233 -21.15 -16.03 7.22
C CYS A 233 -20.14 -16.14 8.36
N LEU A 234 -20.33 -15.35 9.42
CA LEU A 234 -19.41 -15.33 10.57
C LEU A 234 -19.44 -16.63 11.37
N GLU A 235 -20.61 -17.24 11.55
CA GLU A 235 -20.75 -18.53 12.23
C GLU A 235 -20.02 -19.64 11.48
N ILE A 236 -20.20 -19.72 10.15
CA ILE A 236 -19.49 -20.68 9.30
C ILE A 236 -17.98 -20.40 9.38
N LEU A 237 -17.57 -19.14 9.28
CA LEU A 237 -16.15 -18.77 9.38
C LEU A 237 -15.53 -19.22 10.72
N ILE A 238 -16.18 -18.93 11.84
CA ILE A 238 -15.70 -19.34 13.17
C ILE A 238 -15.58 -20.86 13.26
N LYS A 239 -16.53 -21.60 12.69
CA LYS A 239 -16.50 -23.05 12.65
C LYS A 239 -15.34 -23.59 11.82
N GLU A 240 -15.09 -23.02 10.65
CA GLU A 240 -13.96 -23.39 9.78
C GLU A 240 -12.61 -23.08 10.42
N LEU A 241 -12.49 -21.94 11.11
CA LEU A 241 -11.25 -21.54 11.78
C LEU A 241 -11.00 -22.25 13.11
N ARG A 242 -12.01 -22.96 13.65
CA ARG A 242 -11.90 -23.66 14.92
C ARG A 242 -10.80 -24.72 14.87
N ASN A 243 -9.93 -24.72 15.87
CA ASN A 243 -8.77 -25.61 16.00
C ASN A 243 -7.63 -25.39 14.98
N LYS A 244 -7.66 -24.31 14.18
CA LYS A 244 -6.50 -23.94 13.35
C LYS A 244 -5.48 -23.17 14.19
N ASN A 245 -4.22 -23.60 14.14
CA ASN A 245 -3.13 -22.96 14.89
C ASN A 245 -2.84 -21.54 14.41
N ASP A 246 -3.09 -21.25 13.13
CA ASP A 246 -2.83 -19.94 12.50
C ASP A 246 -4.15 -19.16 12.27
N ALA A 247 -5.18 -19.43 13.09
CA ALA A 247 -6.52 -18.88 12.89
C ALA A 247 -6.56 -17.35 12.92
N LEU A 248 -5.76 -16.71 13.78
CA LEU A 248 -5.71 -15.25 13.90
C LEU A 248 -5.04 -14.63 12.67
N GLU A 249 -3.94 -15.20 12.19
CA GLU A 249 -3.31 -14.74 10.95
C GLU A 249 -4.20 -14.95 9.72
N ILE A 250 -4.99 -16.03 9.68
CA ILE A 250 -6.00 -16.22 8.61
C ILE A 250 -7.06 -15.12 8.68
N VAL A 251 -7.49 -14.70 9.87
CA VAL A 251 -8.43 -13.57 10.05
C VAL A 251 -7.83 -12.27 9.49
N ASP A 252 -6.54 -12.00 9.72
CA ASP A 252 -5.86 -10.83 9.14
C ASP A 252 -5.84 -10.85 7.61
N VAL A 253 -5.61 -12.02 7.01
CA VAL A 253 -5.67 -12.20 5.54
C VAL A 253 -7.08 -11.93 5.03
N LEU A 254 -8.11 -12.50 5.68
CA LEU A 254 -9.51 -12.32 5.31
C LEU A 254 -9.95 -10.85 5.42
N PHE A 255 -9.48 -10.14 6.43
CA PHE A 255 -9.72 -8.69 6.59
C PHE A 255 -9.13 -7.90 5.43
N THR A 256 -7.89 -8.19 5.06
CA THR A 256 -7.22 -7.57 3.90
C THR A 256 -7.97 -7.84 2.59
N LYS A 257 -8.62 -9.00 2.47
CA LYS A 257 -9.44 -9.39 1.31
C LYS A 257 -10.83 -8.75 1.29
N GLY A 258 -11.17 -7.94 2.30
CA GLY A 258 -12.48 -7.30 2.43
C GLY A 258 -13.59 -8.26 2.85
N PHE A 259 -13.26 -9.40 3.48
CA PHE A 259 -14.29 -10.32 3.98
C PHE A 259 -15.13 -9.65 5.07
N PHE A 260 -14.50 -8.90 5.97
CA PHE A 260 -15.15 -8.18 7.07
C PHE A 260 -15.68 -6.83 6.61
N ALA A 261 -16.85 -6.45 7.11
CA ALA A 261 -17.43 -5.13 6.85
C ALA A 261 -16.63 -4.03 7.55
N ASP A 262 -16.11 -4.32 8.75
CA ASP A 262 -15.30 -3.39 9.53
C ASP A 262 -14.38 -4.09 10.55
N GLU A 263 -13.59 -3.27 11.25
CA GLU A 263 -12.65 -3.69 12.29
C GLU A 263 -13.35 -4.27 13.54
N GLN A 264 -14.60 -3.87 13.82
CA GLN A 264 -15.34 -4.39 14.98
C GLN A 264 -15.74 -5.84 14.74
N GLU A 265 -16.18 -6.14 13.52
CA GLU A 265 -16.54 -7.48 13.10
C GLU A 265 -15.34 -8.43 13.11
N LYS A 266 -14.18 -7.95 12.63
CA LYS A 266 -12.90 -8.67 12.76
C LYS A 266 -12.62 -9.04 14.21
N LYS A 267 -12.65 -8.06 15.12
CA LYS A 267 -12.37 -8.25 16.56
C LYS A 267 -13.36 -9.20 17.24
N LEU A 268 -14.61 -9.21 16.80
CA LEU A 268 -15.62 -10.14 17.30
C LEU A 268 -15.21 -11.58 16.99
N VAL A 269 -14.79 -11.86 15.76
CA VAL A 269 -14.33 -13.21 15.36
C VAL A 269 -13.07 -13.61 16.11
N GLU A 270 -12.08 -12.72 16.23
CA GLU A 270 -10.87 -12.96 17.02
C GLU A 270 -11.20 -13.31 18.47
N TYR A 271 -12.12 -12.57 19.09
CA TYR A 271 -12.59 -12.83 20.45
C TYR A 271 -13.19 -14.24 20.58
N TYR A 272 -14.08 -14.64 19.67
CA TYR A 272 -14.67 -15.98 19.72
C TYR A 272 -13.64 -17.09 19.52
N LEU A 273 -12.69 -16.92 18.60
CA LEU A 273 -11.62 -17.89 18.38
C LEU A 273 -10.70 -18.02 19.61
N SER A 274 -10.39 -16.91 20.27
CA SER A 274 -9.60 -16.92 21.50
C SER A 274 -10.32 -17.63 22.65
N PHE A 275 -11.64 -17.49 22.76
CA PHE A 275 -12.44 -18.13 23.81
C PHE A 275 -12.53 -19.65 23.62
N VAL A 276 -12.63 -20.09 22.36
CA VAL A 276 -12.83 -21.49 21.98
C VAL A 276 -11.53 -22.30 22.00
N ASN A 277 -10.37 -21.67 21.79
CA ASN A 277 -9.07 -22.33 21.85
C ASN A 277 -8.50 -22.44 23.29
N HIS A 278 -9.15 -21.79 24.28
CA HIS A 278 -8.77 -21.83 25.70
C HIS A 278 -9.72 -22.67 26.58
N SER A 279 -10.68 -23.37 25.97
CA SER A 279 -11.65 -24.27 26.62
C SER A 279 -11.49 -25.70 26.12
#